data_AF-A0A848VM83-F1
#
_entry.id   AF-A0A848VM83-F1
#
_cell.length_a   1.000
_cell.length_b   1.000
_cell.length_c   1.000
_cell.angle_alpha   90.00
_cell.angle_beta   90.00
_cell.angle_gamma   90.00
#
_symmetry.space_group_name_H-M   'P 1'
#
loop_
_entity.id
_entity.type
_entity.pdbx_description
1 polymer ?
#
loop_
_entity_poly.entity_id
_entity_poly.type
_entity_poly.pdbx_seq_one_letter_code
_entity_poly.pdbx_strand_id
1 'polypeptide(L)'
;MKRIPPGVAIAWFLFAVSWFLPVYEGGDTLLDGVLPGFQAFDVAVGDYEQPLAQRIVPMLSALTNLLMWVTGILFVALPKKQPPAWVPWAFAAATVLNAFWALAAGSVGELRIGYWLWLGSFAVMAVALFLKPERKG
;
A
#
# COMPACT_ATOMS: atom_id res chain seq x y z
N MET A 1 -16.81 20.24 8.96
CA MET A 1 -16.11 19.05 8.42
C MET A 1 -14.87 18.82 9.28
N LYS A 2 -14.59 17.57 9.72
CA LYS A 2 -13.32 17.29 10.40
C LYS A 2 -12.21 17.37 9.35
N ARG A 3 -11.13 18.09 9.65
CA ARG A 3 -9.95 18.11 8.81
C ARG A 3 -9.28 16.74 8.84
N ILE A 4 -8.92 16.23 7.67
CA ILE A 4 -8.10 15.02 7.54
C ILE A 4 -6.74 15.33 8.16
N PRO A 5 -6.18 14.47 9.04
CA PRO A 5 -4.85 14.70 9.58
C PRO A 5 -3.81 14.81 8.44
N PRO A 6 -2.85 15.75 8.50
CA PRO A 6 -1.87 15.93 7.43
C PRO A 6 -1.13 14.64 7.06
N GLY A 7 -0.74 13.82 8.05
CA GLY A 7 -0.08 12.54 7.79
C GLY A 7 -0.94 11.54 7.00
N VAL A 8 -2.26 11.52 7.23
CA VAL A 8 -3.21 10.68 6.46
C VAL A 8 -3.30 11.18 5.01
N ALA A 9 -3.35 12.51 4.82
CA ALA A 9 -3.39 13.10 3.49
C ALA A 9 -2.08 12.84 2.72
N ILE A 10 -0.92 12.95 3.38
CA ILE A 10 0.39 12.62 2.79
C ILE A 10 0.42 11.15 2.40
N ALA A 11 -0.01 10.23 3.27
CA ALA A 11 -0.05 8.81 2.95
C ALA A 11 -0.89 8.52 1.70
N TRP A 12 -2.09 9.09 1.58
CA TRP A 12 -2.90 8.94 0.38
C TRP A 12 -2.27 9.55 -0.87
N PHE A 13 -1.59 10.69 -0.73
CA PHE A 13 -0.89 11.31 -1.86
C PHE A 13 0.26 10.42 -2.35
N LEU A 14 1.10 9.90 -1.44
CA LEU A 14 2.17 8.97 -1.78
C LEU A 14 1.62 7.71 -2.44
N PHE A 15 0.53 7.17 -1.90
CA PHE A 15 -0.17 6.04 -2.48
C PHE A 15 -0.67 6.37 -3.89
N ALA A 16 -1.39 7.47 -4.10
CA ALA A 16 -1.90 7.82 -5.42
C ALA A 16 -0.76 7.99 -6.45
N VAL A 17 0.32 8.68 -6.08
CA VAL A 17 1.48 8.89 -6.95
C VAL A 17 2.19 7.57 -7.29
N SER A 18 2.26 6.62 -6.34
CA SER A 18 2.95 5.35 -6.57
C SER A 18 2.34 4.51 -7.69
N TRP A 19 1.03 4.66 -7.95
CA TRP A 19 0.34 3.92 -9.02
C TRP A 19 0.83 4.32 -10.42
N PHE A 20 1.33 5.54 -10.57
CA PHE A 20 1.79 6.08 -11.86
C PHE A 20 3.30 5.98 -12.05
N LEU A 21 4.03 5.49 -11.04
CA LEU A 21 5.48 5.39 -11.09
C LEU A 21 5.95 3.95 -11.30
N PRO A 22 7.13 3.77 -11.90
CA PRO A 22 7.82 2.49 -12.02
C PRO A 22 7.91 1.73 -10.69
N VAL A 23 7.50 0.46 -10.67
CA VAL A 23 7.61 -0.43 -9.49
C VAL A 23 8.68 -1.50 -9.70
N TYR A 24 8.90 -1.97 -10.93
CA TYR A 24 9.88 -2.99 -11.31
C TYR A 24 10.71 -2.58 -12.53
N GLU A 25 11.99 -2.97 -12.55
CA GLU A 25 12.84 -3.02 -13.75
C GLU A 25 12.69 -4.37 -14.46
N GLY A 26 12.47 -4.34 -15.77
CA GLY A 26 12.31 -5.54 -16.59
C GLY A 26 10.88 -6.09 -16.69
N GLY A 27 9.85 -5.30 -16.38
CA GLY A 27 8.47 -5.73 -16.61
C GLY A 27 8.05 -5.55 -18.07
N ASP A 28 7.49 -6.59 -18.69
CA ASP A 28 7.05 -6.62 -20.09
C ASP A 28 5.84 -5.71 -20.36
N THR A 29 6.01 -4.39 -20.29
CA THR A 29 4.97 -3.42 -20.69
C THR A 29 5.52 -2.21 -21.45
N LEU A 30 4.60 -1.55 -22.17
CA LEU A 30 4.70 -0.92 -23.50
C LEU A 30 5.71 0.21 -23.74
N LEU A 31 6.48 0.68 -22.76
CA LEU A 31 7.54 1.68 -22.98
C LEU A 31 8.71 1.34 -22.04
N ASP A 32 9.82 0.87 -22.63
CA ASP A 32 11.14 0.69 -22.01
C ASP A 32 11.32 -0.41 -20.94
N GLY A 33 10.40 -1.39 -20.84
CA GLY A 33 10.59 -2.54 -19.93
C GLY A 33 10.37 -2.21 -18.46
N VAL A 34 9.48 -1.26 -18.17
CA VAL A 34 9.20 -0.78 -16.82
C VAL A 34 7.71 -0.95 -16.49
N LEU A 35 7.40 -1.60 -15.36
CA LEU A 35 6.02 -1.86 -14.94
C LEU A 35 5.53 -0.80 -13.93
N PRO A 36 4.57 0.08 -14.28
CA PRO A 36 3.96 1.01 -13.34
C PRO A 36 3.05 0.29 -12.33
N GLY A 37 2.80 0.92 -11.18
CA GLY A 37 2.13 0.28 -10.05
C GLY A 37 0.74 -0.26 -10.33
N PHE A 38 -0.06 0.41 -11.17
CA PHE A 38 -1.40 -0.09 -11.53
C PHE A 38 -1.36 -1.39 -12.35
N GLN A 39 -0.38 -1.54 -13.24
CA GLN A 39 -0.20 -2.75 -14.03
C GLN A 39 0.41 -3.85 -13.17
N ALA A 40 1.33 -3.51 -12.27
CA ALA A 40 1.85 -4.45 -11.29
C ALA A 40 0.75 -5.05 -10.40
N PHE A 41 -0.26 -4.25 -10.02
CA PHE A 41 -1.43 -4.76 -9.32
C PHE A 41 -2.25 -5.74 -10.17
N ASP A 42 -2.54 -5.39 -11.43
CA ASP A 42 -3.30 -6.24 -12.35
C ASP A 42 -2.63 -7.60 -12.57
N VAL A 43 -1.30 -7.59 -12.80
CA VAL A 43 -0.48 -8.81 -12.88
C VAL A 43 -0.56 -9.63 -11.60
N ALA A 44 -0.44 -8.99 -10.43
CA ALA A 44 -0.43 -9.68 -9.14
C ALA A 44 -1.78 -10.35 -8.79
N VAL A 45 -2.90 -9.85 -9.31
CA VAL A 45 -4.24 -10.44 -9.08
C VAL A 45 -4.72 -11.33 -10.23
N GLY A 46 -4.19 -11.13 -11.43
CA GLY A 46 -4.65 -11.75 -12.67
C GLY A 46 -3.81 -12.93 -13.18
N ASP A 47 -2.61 -13.18 -12.64
CA ASP A 47 -1.79 -14.34 -13.04
C ASP A 47 -2.38 -15.65 -12.48
N TYR A 48 -3.39 -16.16 -13.20
CA TYR A 48 -4.11 -17.39 -12.87
C TYR A 48 -3.45 -18.65 -13.44
N GLU A 49 -2.18 -18.62 -13.84
CA GLU A 49 -1.47 -19.80 -14.38
C GLU A 49 -0.45 -20.40 -13.39
N GLN A 50 0.08 -19.61 -12.43
CA GLN A 50 1.08 -20.09 -11.45
C GLN A 50 0.56 -21.08 -10.38
N PRO A 51 1.35 -21.94 -9.73
CA PRO A 51 0.86 -22.72 -8.59
C PRO A 51 0.32 -21.84 -7.44
N LEU A 52 -0.76 -22.27 -6.75
CA LEU A 52 -1.38 -21.48 -5.67
C LEU A 52 -0.38 -20.98 -4.62
N ALA A 53 0.59 -21.82 -4.24
CA ALA A 53 1.64 -21.47 -3.29
C ALA A 53 2.48 -20.25 -3.73
N GLN A 54 2.66 -20.06 -5.03
CA GLN A 54 3.40 -18.93 -5.61
C GLN A 54 2.52 -17.69 -5.80
N ARG A 55 1.19 -17.85 -5.91
CA ARG A 55 0.22 -16.75 -6.05
C ARG A 55 -0.19 -16.10 -4.74
N ILE A 56 -0.20 -16.85 -3.63
CA ILE A 56 -0.73 -16.37 -2.35
C ILE A 56 -0.03 -15.09 -1.90
N VAL A 57 1.29 -15.02 -2.02
CA VAL A 57 2.06 -13.88 -1.50
C VAL A 57 1.85 -12.59 -2.33
N PRO A 58 1.96 -12.60 -3.68
CA PRO A 58 1.59 -11.46 -4.52
C PRO A 58 0.14 -11.02 -4.31
N MET A 59 -0.79 -11.97 -4.21
CA MET A 59 -2.21 -11.68 -3.98
C MET A 59 -2.43 -11.02 -2.62
N LEU A 60 -1.82 -11.52 -1.54
CA LEU A 60 -1.92 -10.91 -0.21
C LEU A 60 -1.32 -9.50 -0.19
N SER A 61 -0.18 -9.30 -0.85
CA SER A 61 0.44 -7.98 -1.05
C SER A 61 -0.52 -7.03 -1.79
N ALA A 62 -1.11 -7.47 -2.90
CA ALA A 62 -2.09 -6.70 -3.65
C ALA A 62 -3.34 -6.35 -2.83
N LEU A 63 -3.83 -7.27 -1.99
CA LEU A 63 -4.96 -7.04 -1.10
C LEU A 63 -4.67 -5.99 -0.02
N THR A 64 -3.41 -5.74 0.34
CA THR A 64 -3.08 -4.67 1.31
C THR A 64 -3.55 -3.28 0.81
N ASN A 65 -3.67 -3.07 -0.50
CA ASN A 65 -4.22 -1.85 -1.08
C ASN A 65 -5.63 -1.51 -0.56
N LEU A 66 -6.43 -2.52 -0.18
CA LEU A 66 -7.78 -2.35 0.41
C LEU A 66 -7.74 -1.53 1.70
N LEU A 67 -6.64 -1.57 2.47
CA LEU A 67 -6.49 -0.78 3.68
C LEU A 67 -6.58 0.73 3.39
N MET A 68 -6.01 1.19 2.26
CA MET A 68 -6.09 2.59 1.85
C MET A 68 -7.54 3.01 1.59
N TRP A 69 -8.32 2.16 0.92
CA TRP A 69 -9.75 2.39 0.71
C TRP A 69 -10.55 2.43 2.02
N VAL A 70 -10.26 1.52 2.96
CA VAL A 70 -10.86 1.52 4.31
C VAL A 70 -10.63 2.86 5.01
N THR A 71 -9.42 3.42 4.93
CA THR A 71 -9.17 4.76 5.50
C THR A 71 -9.96 5.84 4.78
N GLY A 72 -10.11 5.78 3.45
CA GLY A 72 -10.98 6.69 2.69
C GLY A 72 -12.40 6.73 3.25
N ILE A 73 -12.99 5.56 3.51
CA ILE A 73 -14.31 5.42 4.13
C ILE A 73 -14.31 6.04 5.54
N LEU A 74 -13.33 5.70 6.38
CA LEU A 74 -13.28 6.16 7.77
C LEU A 74 -13.14 7.68 7.90
N PHE A 75 -12.37 8.32 7.03
CA PHE A 75 -12.06 9.76 7.14
C PHE A 75 -12.94 10.65 6.25
N VAL A 76 -13.47 10.15 5.12
CA VAL A 76 -14.34 10.91 4.22
C VAL A 76 -15.81 10.59 4.45
N ALA A 77 -16.19 9.30 4.46
CA ALA A 77 -17.60 8.90 4.61
C ALA A 77 -18.06 8.89 6.06
N LEU A 78 -17.18 8.57 7.02
CA LEU A 78 -17.50 8.45 8.44
C LEU A 78 -16.67 9.39 9.34
N PRO A 79 -16.50 10.69 9.01
CA PRO A 79 -15.52 11.57 9.63
C PRO A 79 -15.69 11.71 11.15
N LYS A 80 -16.92 11.53 11.67
CA LYS A 80 -17.21 11.65 13.10
C LYS A 80 -16.64 10.48 13.91
N LYS A 81 -16.47 9.29 13.32
CA LYS A 81 -15.97 8.09 14.01
C LYS A 81 -14.44 8.12 14.14
N GLN A 82 -13.94 7.50 15.20
CA GLN A 82 -12.51 7.22 15.31
C GLN A 82 -12.22 5.91 14.56
N PRO A 83 -11.07 5.79 13.87
CA PRO A 83 -10.61 4.51 13.38
C PRO A 83 -10.55 3.51 14.54
N PRO A 84 -11.01 2.26 14.35
CA PRO A 84 -10.79 1.21 15.33
C PRO A 84 -9.31 1.03 15.66
N ALA A 85 -9.01 0.60 16.89
CA ALA A 85 -7.63 0.42 17.35
C ALA A 85 -6.80 -0.58 16.52
N TRP A 86 -7.45 -1.52 15.84
CA TRP A 86 -6.78 -2.49 14.97
C TRP A 86 -6.28 -1.88 13.65
N VAL A 87 -6.84 -0.75 13.19
CA VAL A 87 -6.49 -0.16 11.90
C VAL A 87 -5.00 0.25 11.82
N PRO A 88 -4.43 1.01 12.77
CA PRO A 88 -2.99 1.33 12.72
C PRO A 88 -2.10 0.07 12.73
N TRP A 89 -2.49 -0.96 13.48
CA TRP A 89 -1.77 -2.25 13.50
C TRP A 89 -1.85 -2.98 12.16
N ALA A 90 -2.99 -2.95 11.47
CA ALA A 90 -3.12 -3.53 10.14
C ALA A 90 -2.18 -2.84 9.12
N PHE A 91 -2.03 -1.52 9.19
CA PHE A 91 -1.07 -0.80 8.34
C PHE A 91 0.39 -1.12 8.68
N ALA A 92 0.72 -1.24 9.97
CA ALA A 92 2.06 -1.66 10.39
C ALA A 92 2.38 -3.09 9.90
N ALA A 93 1.44 -4.03 10.06
CA ALA A 93 1.58 -5.40 9.58
C ALA A 93 1.74 -5.46 8.05
N ALA A 94 0.93 -4.70 7.30
CA ALA A 94 1.05 -4.59 5.84
C ALA A 94 2.43 -4.05 5.43
N THR A 95 2.94 -3.04 6.12
CA THR A 95 4.29 -2.48 5.87
C THR A 95 5.36 -3.56 6.06
N VAL A 96 5.33 -4.29 7.18
CA VAL A 96 6.30 -5.34 7.47
C VAL A 96 6.21 -6.49 6.47
N LEU A 97 5.00 -6.95 6.15
CA LEU A 97 4.77 -8.02 5.18
C LEU A 97 5.35 -7.67 3.80
N ASN A 98 5.05 -6.47 3.32
CA ASN A 98 5.51 -6.02 2.00
C ASN A 98 7.03 -5.82 1.98
N ALA A 99 7.61 -5.21 3.02
CA ALA A 99 9.06 -5.08 3.16
C ALA A 99 9.77 -6.45 3.23
N PHE A 100 9.23 -7.39 4.02
CA PHE A 100 9.77 -8.74 4.10
C PHE A 100 9.76 -9.44 2.74
N TRP A 101 8.68 -9.30 1.98
CA TRP A 101 8.60 -9.88 0.66
C TRP A 101 9.66 -9.33 -0.30
N ALA A 102 9.84 -8.01 -0.35
CA ALA A 102 10.89 -7.38 -1.17
C ALA A 102 12.29 -7.95 -0.86
N LEU A 103 12.57 -8.17 0.43
CA LEU A 103 13.84 -8.73 0.88
C LEU A 103 13.96 -10.23 0.56
N ALA A 104 12.92 -11.00 0.84
CA ALA A 104 12.91 -12.46 0.69
C ALA A 104 12.88 -12.92 -0.77
N ALA A 105 12.21 -12.16 -1.65
CA ALA A 105 12.16 -12.43 -3.08
C ALA A 105 13.48 -12.09 -3.79
N GLY A 106 14.44 -11.43 -3.10
CA GLY A 106 15.69 -10.98 -3.71
C GLY A 106 15.52 -9.88 -4.75
N SER A 107 14.31 -9.33 -4.90
CA SER A 107 13.96 -8.38 -5.96
C SER A 107 14.35 -6.94 -5.67
N VAL A 108 15.02 -6.66 -4.54
CA VAL A 108 15.38 -5.29 -4.11
C VAL A 108 16.11 -4.49 -5.20
N GLY A 109 16.97 -5.14 -5.99
CA GLY A 109 17.68 -4.49 -7.11
C GLY A 109 16.77 -4.09 -8.27
N GLU A 110 15.64 -4.78 -8.43
CA GLU A 110 14.66 -4.56 -9.49
C GLU A 110 13.57 -3.56 -9.05
N LEU A 111 13.35 -3.39 -7.74
CA LEU A 111 12.34 -2.48 -7.22
C LEU A 111 12.67 -1.01 -7.50
N ARG A 112 11.66 -0.26 -7.92
CA ARG A 112 11.78 1.14 -8.34
C ARG A 112 11.04 2.10 -7.40
N ILE A 113 11.17 3.39 -7.67
CA ILE A 113 10.67 4.46 -6.79
C ILE A 113 9.17 4.33 -6.49
N GLY A 114 8.36 3.85 -7.43
CA GLY A 114 6.93 3.58 -7.23
C GLY A 114 6.71 2.54 -6.13
N TYR A 115 7.51 1.47 -6.06
CA TYR A 115 7.41 0.49 -4.99
C TYR A 115 7.68 1.12 -3.62
N TRP A 116 8.73 1.91 -3.50
CA TRP A 116 9.12 2.51 -2.22
C TRP A 116 8.14 3.59 -1.75
N LEU A 117 7.56 4.36 -2.68
CA LEU A 117 6.48 5.30 -2.37
C LEU A 117 5.21 4.58 -1.94
N TRP A 118 4.88 3.47 -2.62
CA TRP A 118 3.77 2.61 -2.24
C TRP A 118 3.97 2.04 -0.83
N LEU A 119 5.10 1.38 -0.56
CA LEU A 119 5.43 0.84 0.76
C LEU A 119 5.44 1.94 1.84
N GLY A 120 6.07 3.06 1.53
CA GLY A 120 6.16 4.22 2.42
C GLY A 120 4.80 4.81 2.77
N SER A 121 3.82 4.75 1.86
CA SER A 121 2.47 5.21 2.14
C SER A 121 1.81 4.43 3.29
N PHE A 122 2.03 3.12 3.40
CA PHE A 122 1.52 2.31 4.51
C PHE A 122 2.20 2.67 5.84
N ALA A 123 3.52 2.86 5.81
CA ALA A 123 4.29 3.25 6.98
C ALA A 123 3.84 4.62 7.51
N VAL A 124 3.71 5.60 6.62
CA VAL A 124 3.23 6.95 6.96
C VAL A 124 1.80 6.90 7.49
N MET A 125 0.92 6.08 6.91
CA MET A 125 -0.44 5.89 7.41
C MET A 125 -0.44 5.30 8.82
N ALA A 126 0.33 4.23 9.08
CA ALA A 126 0.44 3.61 10.39
C ALA A 126 0.86 4.66 11.45
N VAL A 127 1.94 5.39 11.18
CA VAL A 127 2.47 6.43 12.07
C VAL A 127 1.43 7.54 12.29
N ALA A 128 0.79 8.02 11.23
CA ALA A 128 -0.23 9.07 11.33
C ALA A 128 -1.45 8.65 12.17
N LEU A 129 -1.81 7.36 12.13
CA LEU A 129 -2.90 6.81 12.93
C LEU A 129 -2.50 6.57 14.38
N PHE A 130 -1.26 6.12 14.67
CA PHE A 130 -0.75 5.96 16.03
C PHE A 130 -0.53 7.30 16.75
N LEU A 131 -0.05 8.31 16.04
CA LEU A 131 0.18 9.65 16.60
C LEU A 131 -1.11 10.47 16.73
N LYS A 132 -2.24 9.96 16.23
CA LYS A 132 -3.53 10.64 16.38
C LYS A 132 -3.91 10.62 17.86
N PRO A 133 -4.13 11.78 18.50
CA PRO A 133 -4.50 11.82 19.91
C PRO A 133 -5.78 11.01 20.14
N GLU A 134 -5.75 10.08 21.10
CA GLU A 134 -6.95 9.43 21.60
C GLU A 134 -7.91 10.52 22.06
N ARG A 135 -9.11 10.63 21.46
CA ARG A 135 -10.12 11.47 22.09
C ARG A 135 -10.61 10.70 23.30
N LYS A 136 -10.28 11.19 24.50
CA LYS A 136 -11.04 10.91 25.71
C LYS A 136 -12.51 11.22 25.38
N GLY A 137 -13.34 10.18 25.44
CA GLY A 137 -14.80 10.29 25.29
C GLY A 137 -15.40 11.07 26.45
#